data_AF-A0A2D4M1M4-F1
#
_entry.id   AF-A0A2D4M1M4-F1
#
_cell.length_a   1.000
_cell.length_b   1.000
_cell.length_c   1.000
_cell.angle_alpha   90.00
_cell.angle_beta   90.00
_cell.angle_gamma   90.00
#
_symmetry.space_group_name_H-M   'P 1'
#
loop_
_entity.id
_entity.type
_entity.pdbx_description
1 polymer ?
#
loop_
_entity_poly.entity_id
_entity_poly.type
_entity_poly.pdbx_seq_one_letter_code
_entity_poly.pdbx_strand_id
1 'polypeptide(L)'
;CGAFFGPEGFHEKDGKAYCRKDYFDMFAPKCGGCARAILENYISALNTLWHPECFVCRECFTPFINGSFFEHDGQPYCEVHYHERRGSLCSGCQKPITGRCITAMAKKFHPEHFVCAFCLKQLNKGTFKEQNDKPYCQNCFLKLFC
;
A
#
# COMPACT_ATOMS: atom_id res chain seq x y z
N CYS A 1 -12.91 35.40 11.35
CA CYS A 1 -12.74 35.06 12.78
C CYS A 1 -13.09 36.21 13.76
N GLY A 2 -13.44 37.42 13.31
CA GLY A 2 -13.76 38.56 14.19
C GLY A 2 -12.53 39.29 14.77
N ALA A 3 -11.30 38.89 14.40
CA ALA A 3 -10.08 39.56 14.80
C ALA A 3 -9.78 40.77 13.89
N PHE A 4 -9.15 41.80 14.45
CA PHE A 4 -8.63 42.93 13.69
C PHE A 4 -7.46 42.50 12.79
N PHE A 5 -7.38 43.07 11.60
CA PHE A 5 -6.24 42.84 10.71
C PHE A 5 -4.99 43.50 11.30
N GLY A 6 -3.94 42.69 11.49
CA GLY A 6 -2.65 43.17 11.96
C GLY A 6 -1.87 43.93 10.89
N PRO A 7 -0.63 44.34 11.17
CA PRO A 7 0.23 45.04 10.20
C PRO A 7 0.54 44.20 8.94
N GLU A 8 0.35 42.87 8.99
CA GLU A 8 0.43 41.96 7.84
C GLU A 8 -0.73 42.13 6.84
N GLY A 9 -1.77 42.92 7.16
CA GLY A 9 -2.90 43.20 6.28
C GLY A 9 -3.98 42.09 6.27
N PHE A 10 -4.70 42.00 5.14
CA PHE A 10 -5.78 41.05 4.91
C PHE A 10 -5.69 40.44 3.50
N HIS A 11 -6.34 39.30 3.31
CA HIS A 11 -6.50 38.67 2.01
C HIS A 11 -7.92 38.90 1.50
N GLU A 12 -8.08 39.38 0.26
CA GLU A 12 -9.38 39.57 -0.37
C GLU A 12 -9.75 38.36 -1.23
N LYS A 13 -11.02 37.90 -1.11
CA LYS A 13 -11.61 36.94 -2.03
C LYS A 13 -13.11 37.21 -2.19
N ASP A 14 -13.57 37.29 -3.44
CA ASP A 14 -14.98 37.55 -3.78
C ASP A 14 -15.55 38.79 -3.06
N GLY A 15 -14.73 39.85 -2.94
CA GLY A 15 -15.09 41.10 -2.26
C GLY A 15 -15.16 41.02 -0.72
N LYS A 16 -14.72 39.91 -0.11
CA LYS A 16 -14.65 39.74 1.35
C LYS A 16 -13.20 39.72 1.82
N ALA A 17 -12.93 40.41 2.93
CA ALA A 17 -11.63 40.41 3.58
C ALA A 17 -11.52 39.28 4.60
N TYR A 18 -10.46 38.49 4.50
CA TYR A 18 -10.14 37.36 5.37
C TYR A 18 -8.80 37.57 6.04
N CYS A 19 -8.67 37.13 7.30
CA CYS A 19 -7.34 37.06 7.90
C CYS A 19 -6.54 35.95 7.21
N ARG A 20 -5.21 36.01 7.28
CA ARG A 20 -4.30 35.01 6.70
C ARG A 20 -4.73 33.57 7.03
N LYS A 21 -5.03 33.32 8.31
CA LYS A 21 -5.47 32.00 8.79
C LYS A 21 -6.79 31.54 8.14
N ASP A 22 -7.82 32.38 8.15
CA ASP A 22 -9.14 32.04 7.60
C ASP A 22 -9.07 31.87 6.07
N TYR A 23 -8.30 32.71 5.38
CA TYR A 23 -8.11 32.60 3.94
C TYR A 23 -7.51 31.24 3.56
N PHE A 24 -6.42 30.85 4.22
CA PHE A 24 -5.81 29.54 3.95
C PHE A 24 -6.68 28.38 4.45
N ASP A 25 -7.41 28.56 5.54
CA ASP A 25 -8.31 27.51 6.00
C ASP A 25 -9.48 27.27 5.02
N MET A 26 -10.01 28.31 4.40
CA MET A 26 -11.17 28.20 3.50
C MET A 26 -10.79 27.90 2.05
N PHE A 27 -9.62 28.37 1.60
CA PHE A 27 -9.31 28.42 0.18
C PHE A 27 -8.02 27.70 -0.22
N ALA A 28 -7.12 27.39 0.72
CA ALA A 28 -5.93 26.63 0.37
C ALA A 28 -6.30 25.17 0.06
N PRO A 29 -5.61 24.53 -0.89
CA PRO A 29 -5.75 23.09 -1.07
C PRO A 29 -5.42 22.35 0.22
N LYS A 30 -6.19 21.30 0.50
CA LYS A 30 -6.01 20.48 1.70
C LYS A 30 -5.19 19.23 1.35
N CYS A 31 -4.26 18.89 2.24
CA CYS A 31 -3.47 17.67 2.11
C CYS A 31 -4.35 16.42 2.21
N GLY A 32 -4.23 15.51 1.24
CA GLY A 32 -4.93 14.22 1.25
C GLY A 32 -4.60 13.32 2.43
N GLY A 33 -3.47 13.54 3.10
CA GLY A 33 -3.02 12.76 4.26
C GLY A 33 -3.48 13.31 5.61
N CYS A 34 -3.31 14.63 5.83
CA CYS A 34 -3.57 15.26 7.13
C CYS A 34 -4.73 16.26 7.15
N ALA A 35 -5.38 16.50 6.01
CA ALA A 35 -6.48 17.46 5.82
C ALA A 35 -6.15 18.93 6.16
N ARG A 36 -4.88 19.27 6.44
CA ARG A 36 -4.43 20.64 6.68
C ARG A 36 -4.13 21.37 5.37
N ALA A 37 -4.21 22.70 5.40
CA ALA A 37 -3.86 23.55 4.27
C ALA A 37 -2.40 23.34 3.84
N ILE A 38 -2.19 23.16 2.54
CA ILE A 38 -0.86 23.15 1.91
C ILE A 38 -0.55 24.58 1.48
N LEU A 39 0.50 25.15 2.08
CA LEU A 39 0.92 26.53 1.79
C LEU A 39 2.03 26.56 0.74
N GLU A 40 2.95 25.59 0.80
CA GLU A 40 4.16 25.53 -0.02
C GLU A 40 4.71 24.09 -0.01
N ASN A 41 5.47 23.72 -1.05
CA ASN A 41 6.05 22.39 -1.26
C ASN A 41 5.03 21.24 -1.18
N TYR A 42 4.60 20.73 -2.34
CA TYR A 42 3.58 19.69 -2.40
C TYR A 42 3.92 18.58 -3.40
N ILE A 43 3.30 17.44 -3.18
CA ILE A 43 3.26 16.31 -4.11
C ILE A 43 1.86 16.26 -4.71
N SER A 44 1.76 16.25 -6.04
CA SER A 44 0.52 16.00 -6.76
C SER A 44 0.42 14.52 -7.14
N ALA A 45 -0.49 13.79 -6.50
CA ALA A 45 -0.70 12.36 -6.71
C ALA A 45 -2.12 11.95 -6.31
N LEU A 46 -2.65 10.87 -6.89
CA LEU A 46 -3.98 10.32 -6.56
C LEU A 46 -5.11 11.35 -6.72
N ASN A 47 -5.03 12.20 -7.76
CA ASN A 47 -5.94 13.33 -7.99
C ASN A 47 -6.09 14.30 -6.80
N THR A 48 -5.09 14.38 -5.91
CA THR A 48 -5.08 15.32 -4.80
C THR A 48 -3.66 15.83 -4.51
N LEU A 49 -3.54 16.75 -3.55
CA LEU A 49 -2.29 17.34 -3.12
C LEU A 49 -1.89 16.80 -1.75
N TRP A 50 -0.59 16.61 -1.54
CA TRP A 50 -0.03 16.05 -0.32
C TRP A 50 1.16 16.88 0.15
N HIS A 51 1.33 17.00 1.47
CA HIS A 51 2.64 17.37 1.98
C HIS A 51 3.65 16.25 1.69
N PRO A 52 4.93 16.56 1.41
CA PRO A 52 5.97 15.55 1.20
C PRO A 52 6.05 14.51 2.31
N GLU A 53 5.94 14.95 3.57
CA GLU A 53 5.92 14.09 4.76
C GLU A 53 4.62 13.28 4.93
N CYS A 54 3.51 13.73 4.31
CA CYS A 54 2.22 13.06 4.39
C CYS A 54 2.01 12.05 3.26
N PHE A 55 2.82 12.10 2.20
CA PHE A 55 2.77 11.15 1.10
C PHE A 55 3.59 9.90 1.42
N VAL A 56 3.04 9.07 2.31
CA VAL A 56 3.63 7.85 2.84
C VAL A 56 2.68 6.68 2.67
N CYS A 57 3.18 5.44 2.78
CA CYS A 57 2.30 4.27 2.74
C CYS A 57 1.23 4.34 3.83
N ARG A 58 -0.03 4.08 3.47
CA ARG A 58 -1.15 4.14 4.41
C ARG A 58 -1.04 3.17 5.59
N GLU A 59 -0.39 2.01 5.40
CA GLU A 59 -0.27 0.98 6.43
C GLU A 59 0.95 1.20 7.33
N CYS A 60 2.14 1.41 6.76
CA CYS A 60 3.39 1.48 7.53
C CYS A 60 3.95 2.89 7.70
N PHE A 61 3.30 3.91 7.16
CA PHE A 61 3.69 5.32 7.24
C PHE A 61 5.13 5.60 6.76
N THR A 62 5.70 4.68 5.98
CA THR A 62 7.05 4.82 5.43
C THR A 62 6.99 5.59 4.11
N PRO A 63 7.89 6.56 3.90
CA PRO A 63 7.99 7.27 2.62
C PRO A 63 8.42 6.34 1.48
N PHE A 64 8.05 6.70 0.26
CA PHE A 64 8.36 5.92 -0.94
C PHE A 64 9.81 6.18 -1.38
N ILE A 65 10.73 5.30 -0.97
CA ILE A 65 12.19 5.48 -1.14
C ILE A 65 12.61 5.71 -2.60
N ASN A 66 11.90 5.15 -3.57
CA ASN A 66 12.20 5.28 -5.00
C ASN A 66 11.14 6.09 -5.77
N GLY A 67 10.24 6.78 -5.08
CA GLY A 67 9.07 7.42 -5.69
C GLY A 67 8.02 6.44 -6.23
N SER A 68 8.28 5.13 -6.21
CA SER A 68 7.32 4.10 -6.59
C SER A 68 6.31 3.86 -5.46
N PHE A 69 5.04 4.10 -5.77
CA PHE A 69 3.89 3.79 -4.92
C PHE A 69 2.80 3.11 -5.74
N PHE A 70 1.85 2.48 -5.06
CA PHE A 70 0.67 1.87 -5.67
C PHE A 70 -0.59 2.52 -5.11
N GLU A 71 -1.57 2.78 -5.98
CA GLU A 71 -2.88 3.30 -5.58
C GLU A 71 -3.84 2.16 -5.27
N HIS A 72 -4.56 2.28 -4.16
CA HIS A 72 -5.75 1.48 -3.87
C HIS A 72 -6.77 2.32 -3.10
N ASP A 73 -8.01 2.38 -3.60
CA ASP A 73 -9.10 3.20 -3.04
C ASP A 73 -8.70 4.66 -2.77
N GLY A 74 -7.96 5.26 -3.70
CA GLY A 74 -7.48 6.65 -3.59
C GLY A 74 -6.42 6.88 -2.51
N GLN A 75 -5.82 5.82 -1.96
CA GLN A 75 -4.77 5.88 -0.95
C GLN A 75 -3.45 5.29 -1.46
N PRO A 76 -2.30 5.84 -1.04
CA PRO A 76 -0.99 5.37 -1.47
C PRO A 76 -0.49 4.21 -0.59
N TYR A 77 -0.02 3.14 -1.22
CA TYR A 77 0.54 1.95 -0.57
C TYR A 77 1.94 1.63 -1.10
N CYS A 78 2.80 1.09 -0.26
CA CYS A 78 4.05 0.49 -0.74
C CYS A 78 3.74 -0.84 -1.44
N GLU A 79 4.67 -1.33 -2.25
CA GLU A 79 4.51 -2.57 -3.03
C GLU A 79 4.04 -3.74 -2.15
N VAL A 80 4.69 -3.95 -1.00
CA VAL A 80 4.38 -5.04 -0.07
C VAL A 80 2.94 -4.97 0.42
N HIS A 81 2.52 -3.85 1.02
CA HIS A 81 1.16 -3.70 1.56
C HIS A 81 0.09 -3.69 0.48
N TYR A 82 0.40 -3.17 -0.71
CA TYR A 82 -0.52 -3.24 -1.86
C TYR A 82 -0.78 -4.70 -2.25
N HIS A 83 0.29 -5.50 -2.38
CA HIS A 83 0.16 -6.91 -2.74
C HIS A 83 -0.41 -7.78 -1.63
N GLU A 84 -0.15 -7.44 -0.36
CA GLU A 84 -0.73 -8.10 0.82
C GLU A 84 -2.25 -7.92 0.84
N ARG A 85 -2.73 -6.68 0.73
CA ARG A 85 -4.16 -6.35 0.71
C ARG A 85 -4.90 -7.02 -0.46
N ARG A 86 -4.22 -7.19 -1.60
CA ARG A 86 -4.77 -7.92 -2.77
C ARG A 86 -4.64 -9.45 -2.68
N GLY A 87 -4.04 -9.98 -1.61
CA GLY A 87 -3.78 -11.41 -1.44
C GLY A 87 -2.93 -11.98 -2.59
N SER A 88 -1.88 -11.27 -2.98
CA SER A 88 -1.00 -11.60 -4.12
C SER A 88 0.47 -11.79 -3.75
N LEU A 89 0.75 -11.89 -2.45
CA LEU A 89 2.06 -12.28 -1.94
C LEU A 89 2.25 -13.80 -2.04
N CYS A 90 3.48 -14.21 -2.35
CA CYS A 90 3.87 -15.62 -2.31
C CYS A 90 4.04 -16.08 -0.86
N SER A 91 3.29 -17.09 -0.43
CA SER A 91 3.44 -17.63 0.93
C SER A 91 4.80 -18.29 1.18
N GLY A 92 5.54 -18.66 0.14
CA GLY A 92 6.89 -19.25 0.26
C GLY A 92 8.02 -18.23 0.47
N CYS A 93 7.92 -17.02 -0.07
CA CYS A 93 9.00 -16.03 -0.01
C CYS A 93 8.56 -14.61 0.43
N GLN A 94 7.27 -14.41 0.67
CA GLN A 94 6.65 -13.13 1.05
C GLN A 94 6.85 -12.00 0.03
N LYS A 95 7.26 -12.32 -1.20
CA LYS A 95 7.40 -11.33 -2.29
C LYS A 95 6.13 -11.26 -3.14
N PRO A 96 5.82 -10.09 -3.72
CA PRO A 96 4.77 -9.90 -4.72
C PRO A 96 4.87 -10.88 -5.89
N ILE A 97 3.74 -11.46 -6.30
CA ILE A 97 3.66 -12.26 -7.51
C ILE A 97 3.18 -11.37 -8.68
N THR A 98 4.08 -11.00 -9.58
CA THR A 98 3.82 -10.12 -10.73
C THR A 98 3.43 -10.87 -12.01
N GLY A 99 3.36 -12.21 -11.97
CA GLY A 99 3.07 -13.05 -13.13
C GLY A 99 2.28 -14.32 -12.80
N ARG A 100 2.69 -15.45 -13.39
CA ARG A 100 2.05 -16.74 -13.13
C ARG A 100 2.15 -17.10 -11.65
N CYS A 101 1.02 -17.47 -11.04
CA CYS A 101 0.96 -17.95 -9.67
C CYS A 101 0.34 -19.34 -9.61
N ILE A 102 0.74 -20.11 -8.60
CA ILE A 102 0.06 -21.34 -8.21
C ILE A 102 -0.84 -21.00 -7.03
N THR A 103 -2.14 -21.25 -7.18
CA THR A 103 -3.10 -21.18 -6.07
C THR A 103 -3.38 -22.58 -5.56
N ALA A 104 -3.02 -22.83 -4.31
CA ALA A 104 -3.16 -24.10 -3.62
C ALA A 104 -3.28 -23.83 -2.11
N MET A 105 -4.03 -24.65 -1.37
CA MET A 105 -4.12 -24.55 0.10
C MET A 105 -4.62 -23.17 0.58
N ALA A 106 -5.58 -22.58 -0.15
CA ALA A 106 -6.05 -21.19 0.03
C ALA A 106 -4.95 -20.10 0.00
N LYS A 107 -3.74 -20.45 -0.46
CA LYS A 107 -2.55 -19.60 -0.53
C LYS A 107 -2.09 -19.45 -1.97
N LYS A 108 -1.27 -18.42 -2.22
CA LYS A 108 -0.64 -18.19 -3.52
C LYS A 108 0.87 -18.37 -3.41
N PHE A 109 1.46 -18.95 -4.45
CA PHE A 109 2.89 -19.21 -4.53
C PHE A 109 3.41 -18.85 -5.91
N HIS A 110 4.68 -18.45 -5.99
CA HIS A 110 5.40 -18.55 -7.25
C HIS A 110 5.53 -20.04 -7.65
N PRO A 111 5.57 -20.37 -8.95
CA PRO A 111 5.77 -21.73 -9.42
C PRO A 111 7.01 -22.41 -8.84
N GLU A 112 8.10 -21.66 -8.70
CA GLU A 112 9.36 -22.14 -8.11
C GLU A 112 9.29 -22.36 -6.59
N HIS A 113 8.38 -21.68 -5.90
CA HIS A 113 8.23 -21.72 -4.44
C HIS A 113 7.17 -22.72 -3.97
N PHE A 114 6.42 -23.34 -4.90
CA PHE A 114 5.48 -24.41 -4.57
C PHE A 114 6.17 -25.78 -4.67
N VAL A 115 6.86 -26.14 -3.59
CA VAL A 115 7.73 -27.33 -3.52
C VAL A 115 7.34 -28.25 -2.37
N CYS A 116 7.70 -29.53 -2.48
CA CYS A 116 7.51 -30.51 -1.42
C CYS A 116 8.28 -30.08 -0.16
N ALA A 117 7.60 -30.02 0.99
CA ALA A 117 8.19 -29.61 2.26
C ALA A 117 9.29 -30.57 2.76
N PHE A 118 9.39 -31.78 2.21
CA PHE A 118 10.43 -32.75 2.56
C PHE A 118 11.57 -32.80 1.54
N CYS A 119 11.27 -33.01 0.25
CA CYS A 119 12.29 -33.22 -0.77
C CYS A 119 12.56 -32.00 -1.67
N LEU A 120 11.87 -30.88 -1.45
CA LEU A 120 11.99 -29.63 -2.19
C LEU A 120 11.72 -29.73 -3.70
N LYS A 121 11.21 -30.87 -4.19
CA LYS A 121 10.79 -31.02 -5.58
C LYS A 121 9.59 -30.13 -5.87
N GLN A 122 9.62 -29.42 -7.00
CA GLN A 122 8.49 -28.64 -7.49
C GLN A 122 7.23 -29.49 -7.62
N LEU A 123 6.13 -28.94 -7.15
CA LEU A 123 4.82 -29.55 -7.16
C LEU A 123 3.94 -28.85 -8.19
N ASN A 124 3.02 -29.60 -8.78
CA ASN A 124 2.02 -29.06 -9.69
C ASN A 124 0.63 -29.18 -9.06
N LYS A 125 -0.30 -28.34 -9.52
CA LYS A 125 -1.68 -28.38 -9.07
C LYS A 125 -2.27 -29.78 -9.36
N GLY A 126 -2.73 -30.46 -8.31
CA GLY A 126 -3.36 -31.79 -8.40
C GLY A 126 -2.44 -33.01 -8.19
N THR A 127 -1.12 -32.84 -8.05
CA THR A 127 -0.17 -33.97 -7.86
C THR A 127 0.44 -34.05 -6.47
N PHE A 128 -0.04 -33.23 -5.53
CA PHE A 128 0.48 -33.13 -4.17
C PHE A 128 -0.57 -33.52 -3.13
N LYS A 129 -0.09 -33.86 -1.93
CA LYS A 129 -0.89 -34.07 -0.72
C LYS A 129 -0.57 -32.99 0.29
N GLU A 130 -1.59 -32.50 0.97
CA GLU A 130 -1.45 -31.51 2.04
C GLU A 130 -1.40 -32.23 3.39
N GLN A 131 -0.48 -31.84 4.27
CA GLN A 131 -0.43 -32.26 5.67
C GLN A 131 0.05 -31.10 6.53
N ASN A 132 -0.67 -30.73 7.59
CA ASN A 132 -0.30 -29.65 8.52
C ASN A 132 0.10 -28.34 7.79
N ASP A 133 -0.74 -27.85 6.88
CA ASP A 133 -0.47 -26.63 6.09
C ASP A 133 0.82 -26.68 5.24
N LYS A 134 1.37 -27.87 4.99
CA LYS A 134 2.54 -28.08 4.15
C LYS A 134 2.23 -29.02 2.97
N PRO A 135 2.71 -28.69 1.75
CA PRO A 135 2.53 -29.56 0.59
C PRO A 135 3.63 -30.63 0.51
N TYR A 136 3.25 -31.87 0.20
CA TYR A 136 4.14 -33.02 0.03
C TYR A 136 3.89 -33.68 -1.33
N CYS A 137 4.94 -34.18 -1.98
CA CYS A 137 4.75 -35.06 -3.14
C CYS A 137 4.17 -36.41 -2.69
N GLN A 138 3.45 -37.10 -3.57
CA GLN A 138 2.82 -38.39 -3.25
C GLN A 138 3.78 -39.39 -2.57
N ASN A 139 5.00 -39.53 -3.08
CA ASN A 139 5.99 -40.46 -2.54
C ASN A 139 6.47 -40.06 -1.13
N CYS A 140 6.68 -38.77 -0.88
CA CYS A 140 7.07 -38.30 0.46
C CYS A 140 5.91 -38.40 1.45
N PHE A 141 4.69 -38.12 1.01
CA PHE A 141 3.52 -38.24 1.86
C PHE A 141 3.34 -39.69 2.34
N LEU A 142 3.35 -40.66 1.41
CA LEU A 142 3.24 -42.07 1.74
C LEU A 142 4.35 -42.56 2.66
N LYS A 143 5.59 -42.07 2.51
CA LYS A 143 6.71 -42.47 3.37
C LYS A 143 6.69 -41.86 4.78
N LEU A 144 6.02 -40.73 4.96
CA LEU A 144 6.05 -39.96 6.21
C LEU A 144 4.76 -40.13 7.03
N PHE A 145 3.64 -40.45 6.39
CA PHE A 145 2.30 -40.40 7.01
C PHE A 145 1.43 -41.63 6.75
N CYS A 146 1.93 -42.64 6.02
CA CYS A 146 1.27 -43.94 5.86
C CYS A 146 2.21 -45.04 6.37
#